data_AF-A0A6I4YAQ0-F1
#
_entry.id   AF-A0A6I4YAQ0-F1
#
_cell.length_a   1.000
_cell.length_b   1.000
_cell.length_c   1.000
_cell.angle_alpha   90.00
_cell.angle_beta   90.00
_cell.angle_gamma   90.00
#
_symmetry.space_group_name_H-M   'P 1'
#
loop_
_entity.id
_entity.type
_entity.pdbx_description
1 polymer ?
#
loop_
_entity_poly.entity_id
_entity_poly.type
_entity_poly.pdbx_seq_one_letter_code
_entity_poly.pdbx_strand_id
1 'polypeptide(L)'
;MPQEMLNALLLPLLFSMAGGTFVFLRRPDQRARGLLVMILFQLVGAAGNVMQSSPELYALLCVHALVVLVLMTRYLQAPQASTQPSGE
;
A
#
# COMPACT_ATOMS: atom_id res chain seq x y z
N MET A 1 -8.00 20.66 13.35
CA MET A 1 -9.14 19.81 13.74
C MET A 1 -8.82 18.38 13.30
N PRO A 2 -8.97 17.33 14.13
CA PRO A 2 -8.45 15.99 13.85
C PRO A 2 -9.01 15.32 12.57
N GLN A 3 -10.13 15.82 12.05
CA GLN A 3 -10.78 15.33 10.84
C GLN A 3 -10.14 15.84 9.54
N GLU A 4 -9.36 16.92 9.59
CA GLU A 4 -8.67 17.48 8.42
C GLU A 4 -7.65 16.49 7.86
N MET A 5 -6.85 15.88 8.75
CA MET A 5 -5.86 14.87 8.38
C MET A 5 -6.52 13.62 7.80
N LEU A 6 -7.63 13.17 8.39
CA LEU A 6 -8.41 12.05 7.86
C LEU A 6 -8.91 12.36 6.45
N ASN A 7 -9.56 13.51 6.24
CA ASN A 7 -10.10 13.87 4.92
C ASN A 7 -9.00 14.02 3.86
N ALA A 8 -7.83 14.54 4.25
CA ALA A 8 -6.69 14.67 3.36
C ALA A 8 -6.10 13.30 2.95
N LEU A 9 -6.07 12.33 3.86
CA LEU A 9 -5.41 11.03 3.65
C LEU A 9 -6.36 9.90 3.23
N LEU A 10 -7.67 10.06 3.45
CA LEU A 10 -8.68 9.06 3.13
C LEU A 10 -8.63 8.66 1.65
N LEU A 11 -8.77 9.64 0.76
CA LEU A 11 -8.78 9.38 -0.68
C LEU A 11 -7.43 8.82 -1.18
N PRO A 12 -6.27 9.38 -0.81
CA PRO A 12 -4.98 8.79 -1.16
C PRO A 12 -4.78 7.35 -0.66
N LEU A 13 -5.18 7.03 0.57
CA LEU A 13 -5.07 5.67 1.12
C LEU A 13 -6.00 4.68 0.40
N LEU A 14 -7.24 5.08 0.11
CA LEU A 14 -8.17 4.26 -0.68
C LEU A 14 -7.67 4.04 -2.10
N PHE A 15 -7.13 5.10 -2.74
CA PHE A 15 -6.53 5.01 -4.06
C PHE A 15 -5.31 4.08 -4.06
N SER A 16 -4.45 4.18 -3.04
CA SER A 16 -3.32 3.28 -2.84
C SER A 16 -3.76 1.82 -2.72
N MET A 17 -4.79 1.53 -1.93
CA MET A 17 -5.32 0.16 -1.80
C MET A 17 -5.86 -0.37 -3.12
N ALA A 18 -6.72 0.39 -3.80
CA ALA A 18 -7.33 -0.05 -5.06
C ALA A 18 -6.30 -0.17 -6.18
N GLY A 19 -5.47 0.86 -6.37
CA GLY A 19 -4.44 0.93 -7.40
C GLY A 19 -3.33 -0.09 -7.17
N GLY A 20 -2.82 -0.20 -5.94
CA GLY A 20 -1.78 -1.17 -5.58
C GLY A 20 -2.25 -2.62 -5.74
N THR A 21 -3.47 -2.94 -5.29
CA THR A 21 -4.07 -4.27 -5.50
C THR A 21 -4.27 -4.58 -6.98
N PHE A 22 -4.76 -3.61 -7.75
CA PHE A 22 -4.94 -3.76 -9.19
C PHE A 22 -3.63 -4.02 -9.92
N VAL A 23 -2.58 -3.22 -9.64
CA VAL A 23 -1.24 -3.42 -10.19
C VAL A 23 -0.71 -4.79 -9.80
N PHE A 24 -0.88 -5.19 -8.54
CA PHE A 24 -0.42 -6.48 -8.04
C PHE A 24 -1.03 -7.67 -8.81
N LEU A 25 -2.33 -7.60 -9.10
CA LEU A 25 -3.06 -8.66 -9.79
C LEU A 25 -2.83 -8.67 -11.30
N ARG A 26 -2.83 -7.51 -11.97
CA ARG A 26 -2.76 -7.42 -13.44
C ARG A 26 -1.35 -7.28 -14.01
N ARG A 27 -0.38 -6.77 -13.25
CA ARG A 27 0.96 -6.41 -13.74
C ARG A 27 2.04 -7.11 -12.90
N PRO A 28 2.36 -8.39 -13.18
CA PRO A 28 3.31 -9.16 -12.38
C PRO A 28 4.69 -8.49 -12.28
N ASP A 29 5.17 -7.87 -13.36
CA ASP A 29 6.46 -7.18 -13.40
C ASP A 29 6.53 -5.93 -12.51
N GLN A 30 5.37 -5.38 -12.13
CA GLN A 30 5.27 -4.15 -11.34
C GLN A 30 4.86 -4.41 -9.89
N ARG A 31 4.70 -5.67 -9.47
CA ARG A 31 4.25 -6.06 -8.12
C ARG A 31 5.09 -5.41 -7.02
N ALA A 32 6.42 -5.50 -7.13
CA ALA A 32 7.33 -4.93 -6.15
C ALA A 32 7.21 -3.39 -6.06
N ARG A 33 7.07 -2.71 -7.20
CA ARG A 33 6.89 -1.25 -7.26
C ARG A 33 5.53 -0.84 -6.66
N GLY A 34 4.47 -1.58 -6.98
CA GLY A 34 3.14 -1.37 -6.41
C GLY A 34 3.14 -1.53 -4.89
N LEU A 35 3.74 -2.60 -4.38
CA LEU A 35 3.91 -2.84 -2.94
C LEU A 35 4.70 -1.72 -2.26
N LEU A 36 5.80 -1.27 -2.86
CA LEU A 36 6.61 -0.18 -2.33
C LEU A 36 5.79 1.11 -2.21
N VAL A 37 5.03 1.47 -3.25
CA VAL A 37 4.16 2.65 -3.22
C VAL A 37 3.12 2.53 -2.10
N MET A 38 2.49 1.36 -1.94
CA MET A 38 1.54 1.15 -0.83
C MET A 38 2.22 1.32 0.54
N ILE A 39 3.42 0.78 0.73
CA ILE A 39 4.18 0.95 1.98
C ILE A 39 4.48 2.44 2.23
N LEU A 40 4.84 3.22 1.20
CA LEU A 40 5.05 4.66 1.35
C LEU A 40 3.78 5.38 1.78
N PHE A 41 2.61 5.04 1.22
CA PHE A 41 1.33 5.58 1.67
C PHE A 41 1.02 5.22 3.13
N GLN A 42 1.36 4.01 3.56
CA GLN A 42 1.24 3.61 4.97
C GLN A 42 2.11 4.48 5.89
N LEU A 43 3.35 4.80 5.49
CA LEU A 43 4.26 5.64 6.27
C LEU A 43 3.76 7.09 6.37
N VAL A 44 3.32 7.66 5.24
CA VAL A 44 2.69 9.00 5.22
C VAL A 44 1.45 9.02 6.12
N GLY A 45 0.64 7.98 6.02
CA GLY A 45 -0.53 7.77 6.87
C GLY A 45 -0.20 7.73 8.36
N ALA A 46 0.81 6.93 8.74
CA ALA A 46 1.29 6.81 10.11
C ALA A 46 1.84 8.14 10.64
N ALA A 47 2.60 8.87 9.84
CA ALA A 47 3.08 10.21 10.18
C ALA A 47 1.91 11.18 10.41
N GLY A 48 0.90 11.17 9.53
CA GLY A 48 -0.33 11.94 9.71
C GLY A 48 -1.05 11.60 11.02
N ASN A 49 -1.13 10.33 11.38
CA ASN A 49 -1.75 9.88 12.63
C ASN A 49 -0.94 10.28 13.88
N VAL A 50 0.39 10.36 13.81
CA VAL A 50 1.22 10.90 14.91
C VAL A 50 0.99 12.39 15.10
N MET A 51 0.83 13.15 14.02
CA MET A 51 0.60 14.60 14.08
C MET A 51 -0.82 14.95 14.53
N GLN A 52 -1.83 14.23 14.02
CA GLN A 52 -3.24 14.40 14.36
C GLN A 52 -3.89 13.03 14.48
N SER A 53 -3.85 12.47 15.70
CA SER A 53 -4.45 11.17 15.96
C SER A 53 -5.96 11.25 15.89
N SER A 54 -6.56 10.34 15.11
CA SER A 54 -8.00 10.10 15.06
C SER A 54 -8.25 8.59 15.08
N PRO A 55 -9.25 8.10 15.84
CA PRO A 55 -9.62 6.69 15.84
C PRO A 55 -9.96 6.17 14.42
N GLU A 56 -10.58 7.01 13.61
CA GLU A 56 -11.02 6.68 12.25
C GLU A 56 -9.81 6.56 11.30
N LEU A 57 -8.85 7.48 11.41
CA LEU A 57 -7.60 7.41 10.65
C LEU A 57 -6.78 6.19 11.06
N TYR A 58 -6.69 5.91 12.35
CA TYR A 58 -6.02 4.71 12.86
C TYR A 58 -6.67 3.43 12.31
N ALA A 59 -8.00 3.32 12.36
CA ALA A 59 -8.73 2.18 11.81
C ALA A 59 -8.47 2.02 10.30
N LEU A 60 -8.48 3.11 9.53
CA LEU A 60 -8.15 3.10 8.11
C LEU A 60 -6.71 2.62 7.86
N LEU A 61 -5.76 3.06 8.67
CA LEU A 61 -4.35 2.63 8.57
C LEU A 61 -4.17 1.16 8.93
N CYS A 62 -4.94 0.63 9.88
CA CYS A 62 -4.94 -0.81 10.19
C CYS A 62 -5.46 -1.63 9.00
N VAL A 63 -6.55 -1.18 8.36
CA VAL A 63 -7.08 -1.84 7.16
C VAL A 63 -6.06 -1.78 6.01
N HIS A 64 -5.47 -0.60 5.76
CA HIS A 64 -4.44 -0.43 4.73
C HIS A 64 -3.23 -1.35 4.99
N ALA A 65 -2.74 -1.41 6.24
CA ALA A 65 -1.64 -2.28 6.64
C ALA A 65 -1.95 -3.77 6.42
N LEU A 66 -3.18 -4.20 6.70
CA LEU A 66 -3.61 -5.58 6.48
C LEU A 66 -3.59 -5.94 4.99
N VAL A 67 -4.05 -5.04 4.12
CA VAL A 67 -3.97 -5.24 2.66
C VAL A 67 -2.53 -5.36 2.21
N VAL A 68 -1.66 -4.44 2.64
CA VAL A 68 -0.22 -4.48 2.34
C VAL A 68 0.39 -5.81 2.80
N LEU A 69 0.09 -6.25 4.01
CA LEU A 69 0.60 -7.51 4.56
C LEU A 69 0.17 -8.71 3.70
N VAL A 70 -1.11 -8.82 3.36
CA VAL A 70 -1.63 -9.92 2.52
C VAL A 70 -0.94 -9.94 1.15
N LEU A 71 -0.81 -8.78 0.50
CA LEU A 71 -0.15 -8.70 -0.81
C LEU A 71 1.35 -9.00 -0.71
N MET A 72 2.01 -8.55 0.34
CA MET A 72 3.42 -8.84 0.60
C MET A 72 3.65 -10.34 0.86
N THR A 73 2.83 -10.98 1.69
CA THR A 73 2.90 -12.43 1.91
C THR A 73 2.70 -13.19 0.60
N ARG A 74 1.72 -12.78 -0.22
CA ARG A 74 1.51 -13.38 -1.55
C ARG A 74 2.69 -13.18 -2.48
N TYR A 75 3.35 -12.02 -2.43
CA TYR A 75 4.54 -11.73 -3.23
C TYR A 75 5.72 -12.63 -2.85
N LEU A 76 5.91 -12.87 -1.56
CA LEU A 76 6.97 -13.74 -1.03
C LEU A 76 6.70 -15.22 -1.30
N GLN A 77 5.43 -15.63 -1.34
CA GLN A 77 5.03 -17.01 -1.64
C GLN A 77 5.03 -17.34 -3.15
N ALA A 78 4.83 -16.34 -4.01
CA ALA A 78 4.85 -16.55 -5.44
C ALA A 78 6.29 -16.81 -5.93
N PRO A 79 6.54 -17.86 -6.73
CA PRO A 79 7.80 -18.00 -7.44
C PRO A 79 8.05 -16.72 -8.22
N GLN A 80 9.11 -15.99 -7.89
CA GLN A 80 9.54 -14.84 -8.67
C GLN A 80 9.83 -15.41 -10.05
N ALA A 81 9.00 -15.07 -11.05
CA ALA A 81 9.33 -15.36 -12.43
C ALA A 81 10.66 -14.66 -12.68
N SER A 82 11.74 -15.43 -12.64
CA SER A 82 13.09 -14.94 -12.86
C SER A 82 13.06 -14.25 -14.21
N THR A 83 13.22 -12.93 -14.21
CA THR A 83 13.59 -12.19 -15.41
C THR A 83 14.95 -12.76 -15.83
N GLN A 84 14.94 -13.82 -16.64
CA GLN A 84 16.14 -14.20 -17.37
C GLN A 84 16.47 -13.00 -18.25
N PRO A 85 17.70 -12.47 -18.19
CA PRO A 85 18.15 -11.60 -19.25
C PRO A 85 18.13 -12.47 -20.51
N SER A 86 17.25 -12.15 -21.45
CA SER A 86 17.43 -12.56 -22.84
C SER A 86 18.78 -12.00 -23.25
N GLY A 87 19.79 -12.86 -23.29
CA GLY A 87 21.06 -12.53 -23.87
C GLY A 87 20.82 -12.29 -25.36
N GLU A 88 20.91 -11.03 -25.77
CA GLU A 88 21.14 -10.60 -27.14
C GLU A 88 22.45 -9.81 -27.17
#